data_AF-A0A381Y1U3-F1
#
_entry.id   AF-A0A381Y1U3-F1
#
_cell.length_a   1.000
_cell.length_b   1.000
_cell.length_c   1.000
_cell.angle_alpha   90.00
_cell.angle_beta   90.00
_cell.angle_gamma   90.00
#
_symmetry.space_group_name_H-M   'P 1'
#
loop_
_entity.id
_entity.type
_entity.pdbx_description
1 polymer ?
#
loop_
_entity_poly.entity_id
_entity_poly.type
_entity_poly.pdbx_seq_one_letter_code
_entity_poly.pdbx_strand_id
1 'polypeptide(L)'
;VNTTITSYKRLCANKEIENNSRQEELIHKLTSFFSSGKRSFFGNIFTFKKREKHKNCFYIYGKVGIGKTLIMDIFFKDLRNKNKNRIHFHEFMINTHDNLHKLRKENQSNKEFLISTYAKNLSKKT
;
A
#
# COMPACT_ATOMS: atom_id res chain seq x y z
N VAL A 1 -16.12 -0.56 1.01
CA VAL A 1 -15.39 0.49 1.76
C VAL A 1 -15.57 0.27 3.25
N ASN A 2 -16.76 -0.10 3.73
CA ASN A 2 -16.99 -0.41 5.15
C ASN A 2 -16.62 -1.84 5.60
N THR A 3 -16.01 -2.67 4.75
CA THR A 3 -15.74 -4.09 5.08
C THR A 3 -14.69 -4.21 6.20
N THR A 4 -13.63 -3.40 6.17
CA THR A 4 -12.54 -3.45 7.17
C THR A 4 -13.02 -3.16 8.59
N ILE A 5 -13.88 -2.16 8.76
CA ILE A 5 -14.41 -1.85 10.09
C ILE A 5 -15.36 -2.95 10.59
N THR A 6 -16.13 -3.57 9.70
CA THR A 6 -16.97 -4.73 10.04
C THR A 6 -16.12 -5.93 10.46
N SER A 7 -15.05 -6.23 9.73
CA SER A 7 -14.11 -7.32 10.07
C SER A 7 -13.45 -7.08 11.43
N TYR A 8 -13.00 -5.85 11.72
CA TYR A 8 -12.44 -5.47 13.02
C TYR A 8 -13.46 -5.64 14.15
N LYS A 9 -14.68 -5.09 13.99
CA LYS A 9 -15.73 -5.21 15.01
C LYS A 9 -16.13 -6.65 15.30
N ARG A 10 -16.11 -7.52 14.27
CA ARG A 10 -16.34 -8.96 14.44
C ARG A 10 -15.26 -9.62 15.29
N LEU A 11 -13.98 -9.31 15.06
CA LEU A 11 -12.89 -9.85 15.88
C LEU A 11 -12.99 -9.38 17.34
N CYS A 12 -13.40 -8.12 17.57
CA CYS A 12 -13.70 -7.62 18.91
C CYS A 12 -14.85 -8.37 19.57
N ALA A 13 -15.95 -8.61 18.84
CA ALA A 13 -17.11 -9.34 19.34
C ALA A 13 -16.76 -10.79 19.72
N ASN A 14 -15.86 -11.41 18.96
CA ASN A 14 -15.34 -12.76 19.24
C ASN A 14 -14.32 -12.80 20.40
N LYS A 15 -13.96 -11.66 21.00
CA LYS A 15 -12.90 -11.52 22.00
C LYS A 15 -11.51 -11.97 21.53
N GLU A 16 -11.28 -11.98 20.22
CA GLU A 16 -9.96 -12.27 19.64
C GLU A 16 -9.02 -11.07 19.76
N ILE A 17 -9.59 -9.86 19.78
CA ILE A 17 -8.86 -8.60 19.94
C ILE A 17 -9.63 -7.66 20.88
N GLU A 18 -8.90 -6.78 21.57
CA GLU A 18 -9.51 -5.75 22.41
C GLU A 18 -10.05 -4.59 21.57
N ASN A 19 -11.20 -4.06 21.97
CA ASN A 19 -11.75 -2.87 21.32
C ASN A 19 -10.91 -1.64 21.68
N ASN A 20 -10.37 -0.99 20.65
CA ASN A 20 -9.59 0.24 20.78
C ASN A 20 -10.12 1.34 19.84
N SER A 21 -10.48 2.49 20.40
CA SER A 21 -11.01 3.65 19.66
C SER A 21 -10.02 4.25 18.67
N ARG A 22 -8.72 4.26 19.00
CA ARG A 22 -7.66 4.77 18.10
C ARG A 22 -7.45 3.85 16.90
N GLN A 23 -7.62 2.55 17.08
CA GLN A 23 -7.55 1.59 15.98
C GLN A 23 -8.75 1.71 15.04
N GLU A 24 -9.95 1.95 15.57
CA GLU A 24 -11.15 2.26 14.77
C GLU A 24 -10.94 3.57 13.97
N GLU A 25 -10.45 4.63 14.61
CA GLU A 25 -10.11 5.89 13.93
C GLU A 25 -9.07 5.69 12.81
N LEU A 26 -8.04 4.89 13.05
CA LEU A 26 -7.04 4.53 12.06
C LEU A 26 -7.67 3.82 10.86
N ILE A 27 -8.56 2.84 11.08
CA ILE A 27 -9.28 2.14 10.00
C ILE A 27 -10.08 3.14 9.17
N HIS A 28 -10.78 4.09 9.79
CA HIS A 28 -11.53 5.11 9.07
C HIS A 28 -10.62 6.01 8.22
N LYS A 29 -9.50 6.48 8.78
CA LYS A 29 -8.50 7.29 8.03
C LYS A 29 -7.90 6.52 6.85
N LEU A 30 -7.56 5.25 7.05
CA LEU A 30 -7.00 4.37 6.02
C LEU A 30 -8.01 4.11 4.90
N THR A 31 -9.28 3.90 5.27
CA THR A 31 -10.39 3.67 4.35
C THR A 31 -10.71 4.90 3.52
N SER A 32 -10.72 6.09 4.14
CA SER A 32 -10.87 7.38 3.46
C SER A 32 -9.73 7.60 2.46
N PHE A 33 -8.49 7.43 2.90
CA PHE A 33 -7.29 7.54 2.05
C PHE A 33 -7.39 6.64 0.80
N PHE A 34 -7.79 5.39 0.96
CA PHE A 34 -7.92 4.46 -0.16
C PHE A 34 -9.10 4.78 -1.10
N SER A 35 -10.19 5.35 -0.58
CA SER A 35 -11.38 5.66 -1.37
C SER A 35 -11.19 6.91 -2.23
N SER A 36 -10.44 7.91 -1.75
CA SER A 36 -10.06 9.11 -2.51
C SER A 36 -9.16 8.82 -3.72
N GLY A 37 -8.56 7.62 -3.80
CA GLY A 37 -7.72 7.19 -4.92
C GLY A 37 -8.46 6.54 -6.09
N LYS A 38 -9.78 6.27 -5.96
CA LYS A 38 -10.57 5.69 -7.06
C LYS A 38 -10.92 6.79 -8.07
N ARG A 39 -10.09 6.92 -9.11
CA ARG A 39 -10.48 7.62 -10.34
C ARG A 39 -11.80 7.01 -10.85
N SER A 40 -12.79 7.85 -11.09
CA SER A 40 -13.84 7.54 -12.05
C SER A 40 -13.17 7.48 -13.43
N PHE A 41 -12.92 6.27 -13.94
CA PHE A 41 -12.27 6.03 -15.24
C PHE A 41 -13.25 6.14 -16.43
N PHE A 42 -14.46 6.64 -16.22
CA PHE A 42 -15.42 6.88 -17.30
C PHE A 42 -15.81 8.35 -17.35
N GLY A 43 -14.82 9.22 -17.57
CA GLY A 43 -15.01 10.67 -17.51
C GLY A 43 -13.97 11.48 -18.27
N ASN A 44 -14.13 11.47 -19.60
CA ASN A 44 -13.83 12.56 -20.52
C ASN A 44 -12.39 12.84 -20.99
N ILE A 45 -12.34 12.97 -22.30
CA ILE A 45 -11.20 13.05 -23.21
C ILE A 45 -10.68 14.48 -23.44
N PHE A 46 -11.13 15.49 -22.69
CA PHE A 46 -10.63 16.85 -22.81
C PHE A 46 -10.77 17.60 -21.48
N THR A 47 -9.77 17.52 -20.60
CA THR A 47 -9.60 18.54 -19.56
C THR A 47 -8.16 18.61 -19.10
N PHE A 48 -7.44 19.65 -19.54
CA PHE A 48 -6.18 20.12 -18.95
C PHE A 48 -6.44 20.72 -17.55
N LYS A 49 -6.99 19.92 -16.63
CA LYS A 49 -7.20 20.33 -15.24
C LYS A 49 -5.93 19.99 -14.46
N LYS A 50 -5.33 21.03 -13.88
CA LYS A 50 -4.18 20.98 -12.95
C LYS A 50 -4.31 19.76 -12.04
N ARG A 51 -3.42 18.78 -12.20
CA ARG A 51 -3.36 17.55 -11.39
C ARG A 51 -3.32 17.96 -9.91
N GLU A 52 -4.41 17.78 -9.18
CA GLU A 52 -4.36 17.93 -7.73
C GLU A 52 -3.35 16.94 -7.17
N LYS A 53 -2.49 17.40 -6.25
CA LYS A 53 -1.51 16.57 -5.56
C LYS A 53 -2.25 15.48 -4.78
N HIS A 54 -2.40 14.31 -5.39
CA HIS A 54 -2.89 13.13 -4.70
C HIS A 54 -2.04 12.90 -3.45
N LYS A 55 -2.67 12.50 -2.33
CA LYS A 55 -1.94 12.02 -1.16
C LYS A 55 -1.25 10.71 -1.57
N ASN A 56 0.06 10.76 -1.81
CA ASN A 56 0.80 9.63 -2.37
C ASN A 56 1.11 8.53 -1.33
N CYS A 57 0.99 8.82 -0.03
CA CYS A 57 1.44 7.93 1.03
C CYS A 57 0.59 8.06 2.31
N PHE A 58 0.50 6.97 3.06
CA PHE A 58 -0.08 6.89 4.41
C PHE A 58 0.92 6.21 5.33
N TYR A 59 1.36 6.88 6.40
CA TYR A 59 2.36 6.37 7.34
C TYR A 59 1.74 6.06 8.70
N ILE A 60 1.85 4.82 9.16
CA ILE A 60 1.34 4.36 10.47
C ILE A 60 2.52 4.21 11.43
N TYR A 61 2.47 4.89 12.57
CA TYR A 61 3.50 4.83 13.59
C TYR A 61 2.92 4.71 15.01
N GLY A 62 3.77 4.34 15.96
CA GLY A 62 3.43 4.18 17.37
C GLY A 62 4.28 3.11 18.07
N LYS A 63 4.05 2.88 19.37
CA LYS A 63 4.80 1.90 20.19
C LYS A 63 4.72 0.46 19.64
N VAL A 64 5.67 -0.39 20.02
CA VAL A 64 5.65 -1.84 19.70
C VAL A 64 4.43 -2.48 20.38
N GLY A 65 3.83 -3.49 19.74
CA GLY A 65 2.70 -4.24 20.32
C GLY A 65 1.31 -3.63 20.18
N ILE A 66 1.15 -2.38 19.72
CA ILE A 66 -0.17 -1.70 19.66
C ILE A 66 -1.10 -2.14 18.51
N GLY A 67 -0.74 -3.18 17.76
CA GLY A 67 -1.58 -3.72 16.68
C GLY A 67 -1.48 -3.04 15.31
N LYS A 68 -0.41 -2.28 15.02
CA LYS A 68 -0.24 -1.63 13.68
C LYS A 68 -0.29 -2.62 12.53
N THR A 69 0.43 -3.73 12.67
CA THR A 69 0.48 -4.81 11.66
C THR A 69 -0.88 -5.48 11.50
N LEU A 70 -1.53 -5.79 12.63
CA LEU A 70 -2.88 -6.39 12.67
C LEU A 70 -3.90 -5.55 11.88
N ILE A 71 -3.93 -4.23 12.08
CA ILE A 71 -4.86 -3.36 11.34
C ILE A 71 -4.57 -3.40 9.83
N MET A 72 -3.30 -3.44 9.44
CA MET A 72 -2.93 -3.62 8.03
C MET A 72 -3.25 -5.02 7.49
N ASP A 73 -3.18 -6.08 8.31
CA ASP A 73 -3.61 -7.44 7.94
C ASP A 73 -5.10 -7.45 7.57
N ILE A 74 -5.95 -6.95 8.48
CA ILE A 74 -7.40 -6.89 8.30
C ILE A 74 -7.73 -6.05 7.06
N PHE A 75 -7.12 -4.87 6.96
CA PHE A 75 -7.33 -3.99 5.81
C PHE A 75 -6.93 -4.68 4.50
N PHE A 76 -5.73 -5.23 4.41
CA PHE A 76 -5.23 -5.85 3.18
C PHE A 76 -6.09 -7.05 2.75
N LYS A 77 -6.55 -7.86 3.69
CA LYS A 77 -7.46 -8.99 3.43
C LYS A 77 -8.79 -8.55 2.82
N ASP A 78 -9.31 -7.40 3.24
CA ASP A 78 -10.61 -6.88 2.78
C ASP A 78 -10.53 -6.04 1.49
N LEU A 79 -9.33 -5.83 0.95
CA LEU A 79 -9.13 -5.13 -0.31
C LEU A 79 -9.51 -6.03 -1.50
N ARG A 80 -10.62 -5.70 -2.16
CA ARG A 80 -11.08 -6.42 -3.38
C ARG A 80 -10.22 -6.19 -4.62
N ASN A 81 -9.31 -5.23 -4.59
CA ASN A 81 -8.47 -4.90 -5.75
C ASN A 81 -7.22 -5.79 -5.77
N LYS A 82 -7.00 -6.50 -6.89
CA LYS A 82 -5.93 -7.49 -7.05
C LYS A 82 -4.55 -6.86 -7.34
N ASN A 83 -4.49 -5.60 -7.77
CA ASN A 83 -3.23 -4.95 -8.17
C ASN A 83 -2.56 -4.27 -6.97
N LYS A 84 -2.23 -5.05 -5.95
CA LYS A 84 -1.64 -4.56 -4.69
C LYS A 84 -0.71 -5.61 -4.11
N ASN A 85 0.46 -5.15 -3.69
CA ASN A 85 1.43 -5.99 -3.01
C ASN A 85 1.60 -5.54 -1.57
N ARG A 86 1.78 -6.52 -0.67
CA ARG A 86 2.22 -6.32 0.69
C ARG A 86 3.60 -6.93 0.83
N ILE A 87 4.58 -6.11 1.21
CA ILE A 87 5.98 -6.54 1.22
C ILE A 87 6.59 -6.07 2.54
N HIS A 88 7.38 -6.94 3.17
CA HIS A 88 8.21 -6.55 4.29
C HIS A 88 9.40 -5.73 3.80
N PHE A 89 9.65 -4.56 4.38
CA PHE A 89 10.64 -3.61 3.86
C PHE A 89 12.05 -4.21 3.71
N HIS A 90 12.50 -5.03 4.67
CA HIS A 90 13.85 -5.60 4.59
C HIS A 90 13.99 -6.60 3.43
N GLU A 91 12.96 -7.44 3.23
CA GLU A 91 12.92 -8.38 2.10
C GLU A 91 12.85 -7.64 0.77
N PHE A 92 12.06 -6.56 0.71
CA PHE A 92 12.02 -5.67 -0.44
C PHE A 92 13.41 -5.10 -0.77
N MET A 93 14.13 -4.62 0.24
CA MET A 93 15.44 -4.01 0.04
C MET A 93 16.48 -5.03 -0.44
N ILE A 94 16.53 -6.23 0.17
CA ILE A 94 17.42 -7.31 -0.26
C ILE A 94 17.16 -7.65 -1.74
N ASN A 95 15.90 -7.94 -2.09
CA ASN A 95 15.51 -8.26 -3.46
C ASN A 95 15.84 -7.11 -4.43
N THR A 96 15.66 -5.86 -4.01
CA THR A 96 16.00 -4.68 -4.81
C THR A 96 17.50 -4.62 -5.10
N HIS A 97 18.33 -4.82 -4.08
CA HIS A 97 19.79 -4.83 -4.23
C HIS A 97 20.28 -5.96 -5.14
N ASP A 98 19.74 -7.17 -4.99
CA ASP A 98 20.10 -8.32 -5.82
C ASP A 98 19.74 -8.11 -7.29
N ASN A 99 18.56 -7.57 -7.58
CA ASN A 99 18.13 -7.27 -8.95
C ASN A 99 18.98 -6.16 -9.58
N LEU A 100 19.26 -5.09 -8.84
CA LEU A 100 20.13 -4.02 -9.33
C LEU A 100 21.56 -4.51 -9.57
N HIS A 101 22.07 -5.41 -8.73
CA HIS A 101 23.39 -6.01 -8.92
C HIS A 101 23.46 -6.88 -10.18
N LYS A 102 22.42 -7.69 -10.46
CA LYS A 102 22.33 -8.47 -11.71
C LYS A 102 22.31 -7.55 -12.95
N LEU A 103 21.46 -6.54 -12.95
CA LEU A 103 21.35 -5.59 -14.07
C LEU A 103 22.67 -4.84 -14.34
N ARG A 104 23.45 -4.52 -13.29
CA ARG A 104 24.78 -3.91 -13.41
C ARG A 104 25.82 -4.83 -14.06
N LYS A 105 25.69 -6.14 -13.86
CA LYS A 105 26.58 -7.13 -14.51
C LYS A 105 26.26 -7.27 -16.00
N GLU A 106 24.99 -7.13 -16.36
CA GLU A 106 24.53 -7.26 -17.75
C GLU A 106 24.73 -5.99 -18.58
N ASN A 107 24.73 -4.80 -17.97
CA ASN A 107 24.80 -3.51 -18.67
C ASN A 107 25.76 -2.53 -17.98
N GLN A 108 26.61 -1.86 -18.76
CA GLN A 108 27.55 -0.84 -18.25
C GLN A 108 26.82 0.34 -17.61
N SER A 109 27.00 0.45 -16.28
CA SER A 109 27.09 1.65 -15.41
C SER A 109 26.12 2.82 -15.54
N ASN A 110 25.09 2.81 -16.40
CA ASN A 110 24.12 3.90 -16.45
C ASN A 110 23.05 3.75 -15.34
N LYS A 111 23.21 4.51 -14.26
CA LYS A 111 22.32 4.48 -13.08
C LYS A 111 20.85 4.78 -13.41
N GLU A 112 20.59 5.71 -14.32
CA GLU A 112 19.24 6.11 -14.74
C GLU A 112 18.52 4.94 -15.45
N PHE A 113 19.25 4.24 -16.32
CA PHE A 113 18.77 3.06 -17.03
C PHE A 113 18.45 1.89 -16.08
N LEU A 114 19.30 1.66 -15.07
CA LEU A 114 19.10 0.59 -14.10
C LEU A 114 17.83 0.79 -13.25
N ILE A 115 17.64 2.01 -12.73
CA ILE A 115 16.48 2.33 -11.88
C ILE A 115 15.19 2.25 -12.69
N SER A 116 15.16 2.82 -13.90
CA SER A 116 13.99 2.79 -14.77
C SER A 116 13.63 1.37 -15.22
N THR A 117 14.62 0.55 -15.56
CA THR A 117 14.41 -0.87 -15.92
C THR A 117 13.89 -1.67 -14.73
N TYR A 118 14.49 -1.51 -13.54
CA TYR A 118 14.03 -2.17 -12.33
C TYR A 118 12.60 -1.77 -11.97
N ALA A 119 12.28 -0.47 -11.97
CA ALA A 119 10.94 0.04 -11.70
C ALA A 119 9.89 -0.50 -12.69
N LYS A 120 10.23 -0.60 -13.98
CA LYS A 120 9.36 -1.17 -15.01
C LYS A 120 9.08 -2.66 -14.75
N ASN A 121 10.10 -3.42 -14.33
CA ASN A 121 9.94 -4.83 -13.98
C ASN A 121 9.11 -5.03 -12.70
N LEU A 122 9.32 -4.17 -11.69
CA LEU A 122 8.54 -4.19 -10.44
C LEU A 122 7.06 -3.91 -10.70
N SER A 123 6.76 -2.93 -11.56
CA SER A 123 5.40 -2.57 -11.95
C SER A 123 4.67 -3.72 -12.65
N LYS A 124 5.34 -4.47 -13.54
CA LYS A 124 4.75 -5.63 -14.24
C LYS A 124 4.41 -6.81 -13.32
N LYS A 125 5.08 -6.92 -12.17
CA LYS A 125 4.90 -8.01 -11.20
C LYS A 125 3.73 -7.75 -10.22
N THR A 126 3.10 -6.58 -10.31
CA THR A 126 2.07 -6.08 -9.38
C THR A 126 0.78 -5.76 -10.12
#